data_AF-A0A8B6DRT4-F1
#
_entry.id   AF-A0A8B6DRT4-F1
#
_cell.length_a   1.000
_cell.length_b   1.000
_cell.length_c   1.000
_cell.angle_alpha   90.00
_cell.angle_beta   90.00
_cell.angle_gamma   90.00
#
_symmetry.space_group_name_H-M   'P 1'
#
loop_
_entity.id
_entity.type
_entity.pdbx_description
1 polymer ?
#
loop_
_entity_poly.entity_id
_entity_poly.type
_entity_poly.pdbx_seq_one_letter_code
_entity_poly.pdbx_strand_id
1 'polypeptide(L)' 'MKFSTYDRDSDEWPTVNCAATRKGGWWYNNCYMSNLNGKYLRGKYDAIQLNYKGNTWGSWLGNNYALKTSVMMIRTY' A
#
# COMPACT_ATOMS: atom_id res chain seq x y z
N MET A 1 12.90 6.01 -1.15
CA MET A 1 11.58 5.77 -0.52
C MET A 1 11.59 6.34 0.87
N LYS A 2 10.96 7.50 1.02
CA LYS A 2 10.60 8.04 2.34
C LYS A 2 9.17 7.62 2.65
N PHE A 3 8.75 7.81 3.89
CA PHE A 3 7.37 7.55 4.28
C PHE A 3 6.47 8.70 3.82
N SER A 4 5.37 8.39 3.14
CA SER A 4 4.42 9.39 2.60
C SER A 4 3.01 9.14 3.12
N THR A 5 2.26 10.23 3.34
CA THR A 5 0.84 10.24 3.71
C THR A 5 0.04 11.10 2.74
N TYR A 6 -1.29 11.07 2.81
CA TYR A 6 -2.14 11.77 1.83
C TYR A 6 -1.91 13.30 1.80
N ASP A 7 -1.46 13.87 2.93
CA ASP A 7 -1.19 15.28 3.19
C ASP A 7 0.30 15.62 3.15
N ARG A 8 1.18 14.62 3.05
CA ARG A 8 2.63 14.80 2.97
C ARG A 8 3.21 13.90 1.88
N ASP A 9 3.39 14.48 0.71
CA ASP A 9 4.04 13.79 -0.40
C ASP A 9 5.55 13.74 -0.18
N SER A 10 6.08 12.53 -0.16
CA SER A 10 7.50 12.22 -0.03
C SER A 10 7.83 10.95 -0.81
N ASP A 11 6.94 10.57 -1.73
CA ASP A 11 7.17 9.45 -2.62
C ASP A 11 8.07 9.88 -3.79
N GLU A 12 8.51 8.91 -4.59
CA GLU A 12 9.48 9.17 -5.65
C GLU A 12 8.78 9.34 -7.02
N TRP A 13 7.44 9.35 -7.06
CA TRP A 13 6.69 9.54 -8.30
C TRP A 13 6.47 11.04 -8.55
N PRO A 14 7.04 11.63 -9.60
CA PRO A 14 7.03 13.08 -9.81
C PRO A 14 5.63 13.72 -10.04
N THR A 15 4.60 12.94 -10.37
CA THR A 15 3.30 13.45 -10.83
C THR A 15 2.11 12.93 -10.05
N VAL A 16 2.31 12.01 -9.10
CA VAL A 16 1.21 11.33 -8.41
C VAL A 16 1.56 11.20 -6.94
N ASN A 17 0.72 11.76 -6.06
CA ASN A 17 0.76 11.43 -4.65
C ASN A 17 0.18 10.02 -4.44
N CYS A 18 1.06 9.05 -4.21
CA CYS A 18 0.71 7.65 -4.07
C CYS A 18 -0.11 7.38 -2.81
N ALA A 19 0.22 8.02 -1.70
CA ALA A 19 -0.55 7.85 -0.46
C ALA A 19 -2.00 8.34 -0.60
N ALA A 20 -2.22 9.43 -1.35
CA ALA A 20 -3.56 9.95 -1.63
C ALA A 20 -4.39 9.03 -2.52
N THR A 21 -3.78 8.41 -3.53
CA THR A 21 -4.48 7.54 -4.51
C THR A 21 -4.66 6.11 -4.00
N ARG A 22 -3.62 5.53 -3.40
CA ARG A 22 -3.53 4.13 -2.94
C ARG A 22 -4.02 3.90 -1.52
N LYS A 23 -4.30 4.99 -0.78
CA LYS A 23 -4.88 5.01 0.57
C LYS A 23 -4.00 4.30 1.60
N GLY A 24 -3.58 5.05 2.61
CA GLY A 24 -2.71 4.56 3.67
C GLY A 24 -1.32 5.19 3.61
N GLY A 25 -0.70 5.38 4.76
CA GLY A 25 0.69 5.84 4.85
C GLY A 25 1.65 4.68 4.64
N TRP A 26 2.65 4.85 3.78
CA TRP A 26 3.60 3.80 3.47
C TRP A 26 4.93 4.39 3.00
N TRP A 27 5.98 3.57 2.97
CA TRP A 27 7.16 3.89 2.18
C TRP A 27 6.79 3.69 0.73
N TYR A 28 6.50 4.78 0.01
CA TYR A 28 6.13 4.73 -1.41
C TYR A 28 7.36 5.12 -2.27
N ASN A 29 7.48 4.48 -3.45
CA ASN A 29 8.45 4.80 -4.50
C ASN A 29 7.66 5.38 -5.69
N ASN A 30 7.75 4.75 -6.85
CA ASN A 30 6.75 4.78 -7.91
C ASN A 30 5.47 4.02 -7.45
N CYS A 31 4.82 4.55 -6.41
CA CYS A 31 3.81 3.90 -5.56
C CYS A 31 4.34 2.66 -4.82
N TYR A 32 3.81 1.46 -5.05
CA TYR A 32 4.07 0.36 -4.13
C TYR A 32 4.05 -1.04 -4.77
N MET A 33 4.87 -1.93 -4.17
CA MET A 33 4.78 -3.39 -4.33
C MET A 33 3.98 -4.03 -3.19
N SER A 34 4.00 -3.45 -1.99
CA SER A 34 3.12 -3.79 -0.88
C SER A 34 2.57 -2.52 -0.24
N ASN A 35 1.39 -2.58 0.33
CA ASN A 35 0.83 -1.50 1.15
C ASN A 35 0.08 -2.14 2.31
N LEU A 36 0.75 -2.43 3.42
CA LEU A 36 0.10 -3.12 4.55
C LEU A 36 -0.82 -2.20 5.37
N ASN A 37 -0.71 -0.90 5.13
CA ASN A 37 -1.53 0.15 5.73
C ASN A 37 -2.68 0.60 4.80
N GLY A 38 -2.91 -0.16 3.72
CA GLY A 38 -4.04 0.03 2.82
C GLY A 38 -5.39 -0.20 3.48
N LYS A 39 -6.48 0.06 2.75
CA LYS A 39 -7.83 -0.24 3.23
C LYS A 39 -7.96 -1.73 3.54
N TYR A 40 -8.53 -2.03 4.70
CA TYR A 40 -8.92 -3.39 5.03
C TYR A 40 -10.10 -3.83 4.16
N LEU A 41 -9.85 -4.83 3.32
CA LEU A 41 -10.84 -5.48 2.47
C LEU A 41 -10.71 -7.00 2.66
N ARG A 42 -11.68 -7.80 2.20
CA ARG A 42 -11.70 -9.25 2.48
C ARG A 42 -11.45 -10.08 1.23
N GLY A 43 -10.23 -10.59 1.10
CA GLY A 43 -9.87 -11.58 0.08
C GLY A 43 -9.61 -10.98 -1.29
N LYS A 44 -10.00 -11.72 -2.34
CA LYS A 44 -9.72 -11.35 -3.73
C LYS A 44 -10.81 -10.43 -4.27
N TYR A 45 -10.39 -9.37 -4.93
CA TYR A 45 -11.26 -8.44 -5.66
C TYR A 45 -10.80 -8.33 -7.11
N ASP A 46 -11.69 -7.89 -7.99
CA ASP A 46 -11.28 -7.46 -9.32
C ASP A 46 -10.36 -6.23 -9.22
N ALA A 47 -9.43 -6.11 -10.16
CA ALA A 47 -8.45 -5.01 -10.18
C ALA A 47 -9.12 -3.63 -10.15
N ILE A 48 -10.26 -3.50 -10.83
CA ILE A 48 -11.06 -2.26 -10.88
C ILE A 48 -11.72 -1.98 -9.53
N GLN A 49 -12.24 -3.00 -8.85
CA GLN A 49 -12.92 -2.85 -7.55
C GLN A 49 -11.93 -2.47 -6.45
N LEU A 50 -10.78 -3.16 -6.38
CA LEU A 50 -9.76 -2.85 -5.39
C LEU A 50 -9.08 -1.52 -5.69
N ASN A 51 -8.83 -1.26 -6.98
CA ASN A 51 -8.16 -0.08 -7.51
C ASN A 51 -6.87 0.26 -6.74
N TYR A 52 -6.11 -0.78 -6.34
CA TYR A 52 -4.88 -0.65 -5.57
C TYR A 52 -5.03 0.13 -4.25
N LYS A 53 -6.20 0.06 -3.62
CA LYS A 53 -6.49 0.73 -2.34
C LYS A 53 -6.42 -0.20 -1.14
N GLY A 54 -6.24 -1.50 -1.37
CA GLY A 54 -6.29 -2.54 -0.35
C GLY A 54 -4.97 -2.74 0.38
N ASN A 55 -5.05 -3.43 1.52
CA ASN A 55 -3.89 -3.90 2.24
C ASN A 55 -3.25 -5.12 1.54
N THR A 56 -2.36 -4.89 0.58
CA THR A 56 -1.88 -5.95 -0.34
C THR A 56 -0.38 -6.20 -0.24
N TRP A 57 0.02 -7.41 -0.64
CA TRP A 57 1.42 -7.80 -0.81
C TRP A 57 1.63 -8.39 -2.22
N GLY A 58 2.15 -7.57 -3.14
CA GLY A 58 2.24 -7.87 -4.56
C GLY A 58 3.04 -9.13 -4.89
N SER A 59 4.17 -9.35 -4.22
CA SER A 59 5.01 -10.53 -4.47
C SER A 59 4.47 -11.83 -3.85
N TRP A 60 3.33 -11.80 -3.16
CA TRP A 60 2.71 -12.98 -2.56
C TRP A 60 1.38 -13.32 -3.22
N LEU A 61 0.29 -12.64 -2.84
CA LEU A 61 -1.06 -12.90 -3.38
C LEU A 61 -1.45 -11.88 -4.48
N GLY A 62 -0.52 -11.02 -4.88
CA GLY A 62 -0.75 -9.97 -5.87
C GLY A 62 -1.42 -8.73 -5.28
N ASN A 63 -1.47 -7.68 -6.10
CA ASN A 63 -2.08 -6.40 -5.73
C ASN A 63 -3.60 -6.38 -5.77
N ASN A 64 -4.24 -7.50 -6.12
CA ASN A 64 -5.70 -7.66 -6.17
C ASN A 64 -6.25 -8.51 -5.01
N TYR A 65 -5.39 -8.83 -4.04
CA TYR A 65 -5.74 -9.64 -2.87
C TYR A 65 -5.50 -8.84 -1.60
N ALA A 66 -6.57 -8.54 -0.88
CA ALA A 66 -6.53 -7.88 0.41
C ALA A 66 -6.28 -8.88 1.54
N LEU A 67 -5.22 -8.64 2.30
CA LEU A 67 -4.78 -9.54 3.36
C LEU A 67 -5.76 -9.54 4.53
N LYS A 68 -6.02 -10.71 5.09
CA LYS A 68 -6.86 -10.83 6.30
C LYS A 68 -6.17 -10.21 7.53
N THR A 69 -4.85 -10.30 7.59
CA THR A 69 -4.03 -9.83 8.71
C THR A 69 -2.67 -9.37 8.21
N SER A 70 -2.13 -8.31 8.81
CA SER A 70 -0.75 -7.86 8.66
C SER A 70 -0.19 -7.50 10.02
N VAL A 71 1.03 -7.95 10.32
CA VAL A 71 1.75 -7.64 11.56
C VAL A 71 3.18 -7.31 11.18
N MET A 72 3.65 -6.14 11.59
CA MET A 72 5.04 -5.70 11.43
C MET A 72 5.66 -5.59 12.82
N MET A 73 6.81 -6.22 13.04
CA MET A 73 7.53 -6.20 14.30
C MET A 73 8.98 -5.81 14.03
N ILE A 74 9.56 -5.06 14.97
CA ILE A 74 10.99 -4.72 14.97
C ILE A 74 11.60 -5.19 16.29
N ARG A 75 12.87 -5.56 16.25
CA ARG A 75 13.67 -5.84 17.45
C ARG A 75 15.02 -5.16 17.25
N THR A 76 15.42 -4.34 18.20
CA THR A 76 16.74 -3.71 18.19
C THR A 76 17.81 -4.76 18.46
N TYR A 77 18.93 -4.65 17.76
CA TYR A 77 20.14 -5.42 18.01
C TYR A 77 20.93 -4.80 19.16
#